data_AF-A0A139R597-F1
#
_entry.id   AF-A0A139R597-F1
#
_cell.length_a   1.000
_cell.length_b   1.000
_cell.length_c   1.000
_cell.angle_alpha   90.00
_cell.angle_beta   90.00
_cell.angle_gamma   90.00
#
_symmetry.space_group_name_H-M   'P 1'
#
loop_
_entity.id
_entity.type
_entity.pdbx_description
1 polymer ?
#
loop_
_entity_poly.entity_id
_entity_poly.type
_entity_poly.pdbx_seq_one_letter_code
_entity_poly.pdbx_strand_id
1 'polypeptide(L)' 'MLKDGNSNNYIEDESKVKSYLQDYGITAADLDNYYNEIVNQKVLTDWCSIYDSQFSPEDYGDVTVKTQWENW' A
#
# COMPACT_ATOMS: atom_id res chain seq x y z
N MET A 1 10.22 -33.09 -14.76
CA MET A 1 10.96 -32.41 -13.67
C MET A 1 10.10 -31.22 -13.27
N LEU A 2 9.41 -31.29 -12.12
CA LEU A 2 8.61 -30.19 -11.59
C LEU A 2 9.59 -29.17 -11.01
N LYS A 3 9.76 -28.02 -11.66
CA LYS A 3 10.65 -26.95 -11.18
C LYS A 3 9.82 -25.83 -10.56
N ASP A 4 10.18 -25.54 -9.31
CA ASP A 4 10.09 -24.24 -8.63
C ASP A 4 8.69 -23.76 -8.20
N GLY A 5 8.05 -24.50 -7.30
CA GLY A 5 6.83 -24.08 -6.60
C GLY A 5 7.07 -23.27 -5.31
N ASN A 6 8.27 -22.72 -5.06
CA ASN A 6 8.63 -22.19 -3.73
C ASN A 6 9.44 -20.88 -3.72
N SER A 7 9.53 -20.15 -4.83
CA SER A 7 10.16 -18.82 -4.86
C SER A 7 9.21 -17.79 -5.46
N ASN A 8 8.82 -16.81 -4.65
CA ASN A 8 8.13 -15.64 -5.16
C ASN A 8 9.10 -14.82 -6.03
N ASN A 9 8.65 -14.48 -7.23
CA ASN A 9 9.37 -13.55 -8.10
C ASN A 9 8.85 -12.14 -7.84
N TYR A 10 9.74 -11.22 -7.48
CA TYR A 10 9.41 -9.83 -7.21
C TYR A 10 9.65 -8.97 -8.45
N ILE A 11 8.75 -8.01 -8.68
CA ILE A 11 8.85 -7.03 -9.76
C ILE A 11 8.82 -5.65 -9.11
N GLU A 12 9.89 -4.88 -9.29
CA GLU A 12 10.02 -3.52 -8.75
C GLU A 12 10.05 -2.45 -9.86
N ASP A 13 10.26 -2.85 -11.12
CA ASP A 13 10.22 -1.94 -12.26
C ASP A 13 8.83 -1.35 -12.41
N GLU A 14 8.72 -0.02 -12.28
CA GLU A 14 7.45 0.70 -12.25
C GLU A 14 6.57 0.42 -13.48
N SER A 15 7.16 0.37 -14.68
CA SER A 15 6.40 0.13 -15.91
C SER A 15 5.80 -1.27 -15.92
N LYS A 16 6.55 -2.28 -15.44
CA LYS A 16 6.05 -3.65 -15.31
C LYS A 16 4.99 -3.79 -14.22
N VAL A 17 5.19 -3.12 -13.07
CA VAL A 17 4.20 -3.10 -11.98
C VAL A 17 2.90 -2.45 -12.46
N LYS A 18 2.98 -1.28 -13.10
CA LYS A 18 1.82 -0.56 -13.62
C LYS A 18 1.06 -1.37 -14.67
N SER A 19 1.76 -2.01 -15.62
CA SER A 19 1.13 -2.90 -16.60
C SER A 19 0.42 -4.07 -15.93
N TYR A 20 1.06 -4.68 -14.91
CA TYR A 20 0.46 -5.78 -14.18
C TYR A 20 -0.82 -5.34 -13.47
N LEU A 21 -0.81 -4.20 -12.76
CA LEU A 21 -2.01 -3.68 -12.10
C LEU A 21 -3.15 -3.40 -13.10
N GLN A 22 -2.82 -2.82 -14.27
CA GLN A 22 -3.78 -2.56 -15.34
C GLN A 22 -4.40 -3.84 -15.92
N ASP A 23 -3.62 -4.91 -16.09
CA ASP A 23 -4.11 -6.21 -16.59
C ASP A 23 -5.17 -6.82 -15.66
N TYR A 24 -5.12 -6.48 -14.36
CA TYR A 24 -6.11 -6.89 -13.35
C TYR A 24 -7.17 -5.82 -13.07
N GLY A 25 -7.17 -4.71 -13.81
CA GLY A 25 -8.14 -3.63 -13.65
C GLY A 25 -7.97 -2.80 -12.38
N ILE A 26 -6.79 -2.84 -11.75
CA ILE A 26 -6.48 -2.06 -10.55
C ILE A 26 -6.07 -0.65 -10.96
N THR A 27 -6.76 0.35 -10.41
CA THR A 27 -6.54 1.78 -10.67
C THR A 27 -5.77 2.45 -9.54
N ALA A 28 -5.29 3.68 -9.75
CA ALA A 28 -4.67 4.48 -8.68
C ALA A 28 -5.64 4.71 -7.50
N ALA A 29 -6.94 4.90 -7.79
CA ALA A 29 -7.97 5.04 -6.77
C ALA A 29 -8.13 3.77 -5.93
N ASP A 30 -7.94 2.59 -6.52
CA ASP A 30 -7.95 1.33 -5.76
C ASP A 30 -6.75 1.23 -4.83
N LEU A 31 -5.57 1.70 -5.27
CA LEU A 31 -4.37 1.76 -4.42
C LEU A 31 -4.55 2.72 -3.24
N ASP A 32 -5.18 3.88 -3.46
CA ASP A 32 -5.55 4.81 -2.40
C ASP A 32 -6.53 4.19 -1.40
N ASN A 33 -7.52 3.44 -1.90
CA ASN A 33 -8.48 2.73 -1.06
C ASN A 33 -7.80 1.64 -0.23
N TYR A 34 -6.93 0.82 -0.83
CA TYR A 34 -6.18 -0.23 -0.12
C TYR A 34 -5.23 0.36 0.93
N TYR A 35 -4.57 1.47 0.61
CA TYR A 35 -3.75 2.20 1.56
C TYR A 35 -4.59 2.66 2.76
N ASN A 36 -5.71 3.32 2.52
CA ASN A 36 -6.57 3.78 3.60
C ASN A 36 -7.13 2.62 4.44
N GLU A 37 -7.63 1.56 3.82
CA GLU A 37 -8.22 0.41 4.52
C GLU A 37 -7.20 -0.30 5.41
N ILE A 38 -6.00 -0.55 4.90
CA ILE A 38 -5.00 -1.34 5.62
C ILE A 38 -4.14 -0.48 6.53
N VAL A 39 -3.63 0.66 6.05
CA VAL A 39 -2.72 1.50 6.85
C VAL A 39 -3.50 2.32 7.86
N ASN A 40 -4.50 3.09 7.42
CA ASN A 40 -5.20 4.02 8.31
C ASN A 40 -6.18 3.28 9.20
N GLN A 41 -7.15 2.61 8.59
CA GLN A 41 -8.30 2.06 9.30
C GLN A 41 -7.98 0.79 10.09
N LYS A 42 -6.86 0.13 9.77
CA LYS A 42 -6.42 -1.06 10.49
C LYS A 42 -5.16 -0.82 11.30
N VAL A 43 -4.00 -0.61 10.65
CA VAL A 43 -2.71 -0.56 11.36
C VAL A 43 -2.62 0.61 12.33
N LEU A 44 -2.95 1.83 11.88
CA LEU A 44 -2.86 3.02 12.73
C LEU A 44 -3.97 3.07 13.77
N THR A 45 -5.17 2.59 13.45
CA THR A 45 -6.25 2.40 14.44
C THR A 45 -5.83 1.41 15.53
N ASP A 46 -5.29 0.25 15.17
CA ASP A 46 -4.80 -0.74 16.13
C ASP A 46 -3.68 -0.16 16.99
N TRP A 47 -2.76 0.61 16.39
CA TRP A 47 -1.68 1.31 17.12
C TRP A 47 -2.22 2.29 18.17
N CYS A 48 -3.16 3.16 17.78
CA CYS A 48 -3.76 4.13 18.70
C CYS A 48 -4.63 3.47 19.79
N SER A 49 -5.07 2.23 19.59
CA SER A 49 -5.84 1.49 20.61
C SER A 49 -4.98 0.96 21.77
N ILE A 50 -3.67 0.74 21.54
CA ILE A 50 -2.74 0.18 22.52
C ILE A 50 -1.72 1.20 23.03
N TYR A 51 -1.56 2.32 22.32
CA TYR A 51 -0.67 3.40 22.67
C TYR A 51 -1.43 4.73 22.63
N ASP A 52 -1.32 5.52 23.70
CA ASP A 52 -1.92 6.85 23.81
C ASP A 52 -1.17 7.84 22.90
N SER A 53 -1.41 7.69 21.59
CA SER A 53 -0.77 8.44 20.53
C SER A 53 -1.18 9.90 20.56
N GLN A 54 -0.23 10.80 20.30
CA GLN A 54 -0.52 12.23 20.08
C GLN A 54 -1.06 12.51 18.66
N PHE A 55 -1.05 11.50 17.79
CA PHE A 55 -1.44 11.53 16.37
C PHE A 55 -2.52 10.50 16.08
N SER A 56 -3.18 10.60 14.93
CA SER A 56 -4.28 9.70 14.53
C SER A 56 -4.10 9.14 13.12
N PRO A 57 -4.93 8.15 12.72
CA PRO A 57 -4.97 7.67 11.33
C PRO A 57 -5.27 8.74 10.27
N GLU A 58 -5.86 9.88 10.67
CA GLU A 58 -6.16 11.02 9.80
C GLU A 58 -5.15 12.16 9.91
N ASP A 59 -4.36 12.20 10.98
CA ASP A 59 -3.33 13.21 11.24
C ASP A 59 -2.04 12.55 11.69
N TYR A 60 -1.12 12.36 10.75
CA TYR A 60 0.19 11.78 11.00
C TYR A 60 1.19 12.76 11.64
N GLY A 61 0.78 14.01 11.88
CA GLY A 61 1.66 15.09 12.29
C GLY A 61 2.48 15.66 11.14
N ASP A 62 3.67 16.18 11.47
CA ASP A 62 4.56 16.86 10.52
C ASP A 62 5.35 15.86 9.66
N VAL A 63 4.66 15.23 8.71
CA VAL A 63 5.25 14.30 7.73
C VAL A 63 4.78 14.60 6.31
N THR A 64 5.68 14.45 5.35
CA THR A 64 5.33 14.54 3.92
C THR A 64 5.03 13.13 3.39
N VAL A 65 3.77 12.89 2.99
CA VAL A 65 3.36 11.65 2.34
C VAL A 65 3.60 11.77 0.83
N LYS A 66 4.26 10.77 0.24
CA LYS A 66 4.46 10.63 -1.20
C LYS A 66 4.10 9.22 -1.63
N THR A 67 3.15 9.08 -2.53
CA THR A 67 2.79 7.77 -3.09
C THR A 67 3.41 7.64 -4.48
N GLN A 68 3.86 6.43 -4.81
CA GLN A 68 4.43 6.18 -6.14
C GLN A 68 3.38 6.37 -7.25
N TRP A 69 2.12 6.01 -6.95
CA TRP A 69 1.01 6.06 -7.88
C TRP A 69 0.30 7.42 -7.97
N GLU A 70 0.80 8.47 -7.30
CA GLU A 70 0.19 9.81 -7.32
C GLU A 70 0.01 10.36 -8.75
N ASN A 71 0.88 9.95 -9.67
CA ASN A 71 0.87 10.40 -11.08
C ASN A 71 0.58 9.26 -12.07
N TRP A 72 0.00 8.14 -11.61
CA TRP A 72 -0.29 6.98 -12.47
C TRP A 72 -1.58 7.10 -13.27
#